data_AF-A0A1G7WYC3-F1
#
_entry.id   AF-A0A1G7WYC3-F1
#
_cell.length_a   1.000
_cell.length_b   1.000
_cell.length_c   1.000
_cell.angle_alpha   90.00
_cell.angle_beta   90.00
_cell.angle_gamma   90.00
#
_symmetry.space_group_name_H-M   'P 1'
#
loop_
_entity.id
_entity.type
_entity.pdbx_description
1 polymer ?
#
loop_
_entity_poly.entity_id
_entity_poly.type
_entity_poly.pdbx_seq_one_letter_code
_entity_poly.pdbx_strand_id
1 'polypeptide(L)'
;MLSAVFQQRIWHLWRIRQLSLAVPVIGDLAMDVISETVITESSMIGHNPDTPGGTGLGIGTTVQLDELPDTCDGQDYIVVIPEGTDYEWAAYRMNRACGQGCSITGAIVQKDDGVLIYNRLQRKIPIVDEVAYIEKIPLGKRAAVEVALPGHVIRTLSNPYGLATVFGLTPEETKRIAPIARALVGNRSAVVIRTPQGEVIERKVEAGRITFHGQRNKVEVSINDGADIIMQGMERAGQLLDAVGEAGTNVGGMLNGLRQNLADATGQPFDAITIGDLLAVDAMIPVSVSGAIAGELSMESGVAIASMVKTERVPVQKVAQAAVKAFEKMATQVKA
;
A
#
# COMPACT_ATOMS: atom_id res chain seq x y z
N MET A 1 -74.36 7.03 -7.10
CA MET A 1 -73.54 5.78 -7.00
C MET A 1 -72.03 6.00 -7.08
N LEU A 2 -71.52 7.18 -7.52
CA LEU A 2 -70.07 7.47 -7.57
C LEU A 2 -69.42 7.88 -6.23
N SER A 3 -70.17 8.19 -5.17
CA SER A 3 -69.58 8.65 -3.89
C SER A 3 -69.08 7.51 -2.99
N ALA A 4 -69.75 6.36 -2.99
CA ALA A 4 -69.41 5.24 -2.11
C ALA A 4 -68.16 4.47 -2.57
N VAL A 5 -67.98 4.31 -3.89
CA VAL A 5 -66.80 3.64 -4.49
C VAL A 5 -65.54 4.51 -4.34
N PHE A 6 -65.69 5.84 -4.41
CA PHE A 6 -64.58 6.77 -4.19
C PHE A 6 -64.17 6.84 -2.71
N GLN A 7 -65.13 6.84 -1.79
CA GLN A 7 -64.84 6.71 -0.36
C GLN A 7 -64.18 5.36 -0.02
N GLN A 8 -64.66 4.23 -0.56
CA GLN A 8 -64.02 2.93 -0.34
C GLN A 8 -62.59 2.85 -0.91
N ARG A 9 -62.31 3.44 -2.08
CA ARG A 9 -60.94 3.50 -2.63
C ARG A 9 -59.99 4.35 -1.79
N ILE A 10 -60.46 5.46 -1.21
CA ILE A 10 -59.69 6.25 -0.23
C ILE A 10 -59.42 5.41 1.02
N TRP A 11 -60.43 4.70 1.54
CA TRP A 11 -60.27 3.79 2.68
C TRP A 11 -59.27 2.64 2.41
N HIS A 12 -59.17 2.12 1.18
CA HIS A 12 -58.17 1.13 0.80
C HIS A 12 -56.75 1.71 0.66
N LEU A 13 -56.60 2.98 0.26
CA LEU A 13 -55.31 3.69 0.20
C LEU A 13 -54.72 3.94 1.60
N TRP A 14 -55.56 4.17 2.61
CA TRP A 14 -55.13 4.32 4.01
C TRP A 14 -54.57 3.03 4.62
N ARG A 15 -54.94 1.85 4.10
CA ARG A 15 -54.55 0.55 4.66
C ARG A 15 -53.15 0.07 4.24
N ILE A 16 -52.52 0.70 3.24
CA ILE A 16 -51.22 0.29 2.66
C ILE A 16 -50.12 1.32 2.99
N ARG A 17 -50.09 1.86 4.21
CA ARG A 17 -48.97 2.70 4.67
C ARG A 17 -48.45 2.26 6.03
N GLN A 18 -47.97 1.03 6.11
CA GLN A 18 -47.00 0.67 7.14
C GLN A 18 -45.60 1.04 6.61
N LEU A 19 -45.13 2.24 6.95
CA LEU A 19 -43.70 2.52 6.88
C LEU A 19 -43.04 1.75 8.02
N SER A 20 -42.15 0.82 7.69
CA SER A 20 -41.27 0.20 8.68
C SER A 20 -40.40 1.32 9.28
N LEU A 21 -40.43 1.45 10.61
CA LEU A 21 -39.55 2.36 11.34
C LEU A 21 -38.20 1.67 11.49
N ALA A 22 -37.40 1.70 10.44
CA ALA A 22 -35.99 1.34 10.55
C ALA A 22 -35.27 2.46 11.31
N VAL A 23 -34.51 2.08 12.34
CA VAL A 23 -33.51 2.97 12.95
C VAL A 23 -32.41 3.16 11.89
N PRO A 24 -32.05 4.39 11.51
CA PRO A 24 -31.03 4.59 10.50
C PRO A 24 -29.70 4.21 11.15
N VAL A 25 -28.98 3.35 10.46
CA VAL A 25 -27.64 2.91 10.84
C VAL A 25 -26.72 3.40 9.73
N ILE A 26 -25.74 4.22 10.10
CA ILE A 26 -24.67 4.64 9.19
C ILE A 26 -23.38 4.04 9.73
N GLY A 27 -22.61 3.44 8.83
CA GLY A 27 -21.26 2.99 9.13
C GLY A 27 -20.28 3.55 8.14
N ASP A 28 -19.02 3.58 8.55
CA ASP A 28 -17.87 4.01 7.75
C ASP A 28 -16.65 3.18 8.15
N LEU A 29 -15.62 3.22 7.31
CA LEU A 29 -14.40 2.44 7.48
C LEU A 29 -13.16 3.32 7.30
N ALA A 30 -12.22 3.17 8.23
CA ALA A 30 -10.88 3.72 8.15
C ALA A 30 -9.87 2.59 8.18
N MET A 31 -8.70 2.83 7.59
CA MET A 31 -7.58 1.90 7.64
C MET A 31 -6.32 2.70 7.90
N ASP A 32 -5.57 2.31 8.93
CA ASP A 32 -4.31 2.93 9.31
C ASP A 32 -3.15 1.95 9.16
N VAL A 33 -2.05 2.43 8.59
CA VAL A 33 -0.80 1.67 8.48
C VAL A 33 -0.01 1.90 9.76
N ILE A 34 0.43 0.82 10.40
CA ILE A 34 1.16 0.86 11.69
C ILE A 34 2.65 0.51 11.56
N SER A 35 3.09 0.11 10.37
CA SER A 35 4.49 -0.11 10.03
C SER A 35 4.87 0.55 8.71
N GLU A 36 6.15 0.85 8.53
CA GLU A 36 6.68 1.23 7.23
C GLU A 36 8.05 0.62 7.00
N THR A 37 8.32 0.29 5.73
CA THR A 37 9.63 -0.06 5.22
C THR A 37 10.26 1.13 4.53
N VAL A 38 11.52 1.42 4.89
CA VAL A 38 12.33 2.49 4.30
C VAL A 38 13.62 1.90 3.74
N ILE A 39 13.93 2.21 2.48
CA ILE A 39 15.22 1.92 1.85
C ILE A 39 16.08 3.19 1.93
N THR A 40 17.24 3.11 2.56
CA THR A 40 18.22 4.22 2.56
C THR A 40 19.25 4.07 1.44
N GLU A 41 19.71 5.22 0.93
CA GLU A 41 20.80 5.34 -0.05
C GLU A 41 20.65 4.54 -1.36
N SER A 42 19.43 4.26 -1.81
CA SER A 42 19.24 3.53 -3.08
C SER A 42 19.99 2.17 -3.08
N SER A 43 20.02 1.50 -1.94
CA SER A 43 20.89 0.33 -1.70
C SER A 43 20.35 -0.98 -2.28
N MET A 44 19.10 -1.02 -2.73
CA MET A 44 18.45 -2.22 -3.24
C MET A 44 17.43 -1.90 -4.34
N ILE A 45 17.36 -2.79 -5.34
CA ILE A 45 16.31 -2.85 -6.35
C ILE A 45 15.64 -4.21 -6.28
N GLY A 46 14.35 -4.23 -5.94
CA GLY A 46 13.61 -5.45 -5.60
C GLY A 46 12.25 -5.58 -6.29
N HIS A 47 11.94 -4.75 -7.29
CA HIS A 47 10.62 -4.70 -7.94
C HIS A 47 10.25 -5.97 -8.74
N ASN A 48 11.22 -6.84 -9.02
CA ASN A 48 11.02 -8.17 -9.60
C ASN A 48 10.21 -8.17 -10.92
N PRO A 49 10.81 -7.67 -12.03
CA PRO A 49 10.14 -7.59 -13.33
C PRO A 49 9.78 -8.97 -13.88
N ASP A 50 8.80 -9.02 -14.78
CA ASP A 50 8.31 -10.26 -15.39
C ASP A 50 9.28 -10.79 -16.47
N THR A 51 9.98 -9.89 -17.16
CA THR A 51 10.82 -10.16 -18.32
C THR A 51 12.32 -9.85 -18.15
N PRO A 52 12.98 -10.14 -17.01
CA PRO A 52 14.41 -9.86 -16.86
C PRO A 52 15.24 -10.63 -17.89
N GLY A 53 16.31 -9.99 -18.35
CA GLY A 53 17.22 -10.53 -19.34
C GLY A 53 18.21 -11.54 -18.74
N GLY A 54 18.31 -12.72 -19.35
CA GLY A 54 19.32 -13.71 -18.98
C GLY A 54 19.13 -14.34 -17.60
N THR A 55 20.23 -14.90 -17.09
CA THR A 55 20.28 -15.58 -15.78
C THR A 55 21.70 -15.58 -15.23
N GLY A 56 21.84 -15.64 -13.91
CA GLY A 56 23.12 -15.79 -13.22
C GLY A 56 23.32 -14.72 -12.15
N LEU A 57 24.53 -14.69 -11.61
CA LEU A 57 24.99 -13.70 -10.64
C LEU A 57 26.13 -12.89 -11.27
N GLY A 58 25.94 -11.58 -11.35
CA GLY A 58 26.95 -10.61 -11.76
C GLY A 58 27.37 -9.78 -10.56
N ILE A 59 28.68 -9.57 -10.39
CA ILE A 59 29.24 -8.72 -9.34
C ILE A 59 30.20 -7.75 -10.01
N GLY A 60 30.15 -6.48 -9.67
CA GLY A 60 31.01 -5.48 -10.29
C GLY A 60 30.79 -4.08 -9.73
N THR A 61 31.48 -3.11 -10.30
CA THR A 61 31.30 -1.69 -10.03
C THR A 61 30.25 -1.11 -10.98
N THR A 62 29.28 -0.36 -10.45
CA THR A 62 28.27 0.33 -11.26
C THR A 62 28.92 1.40 -12.13
N VAL A 63 28.62 1.40 -13.43
CA VAL A 63 29.12 2.38 -14.38
C VAL A 63 28.03 2.69 -15.40
N GLN A 64 27.90 3.96 -15.79
CA GLN A 64 27.00 4.32 -16.86
C GLN A 64 27.53 3.80 -18.21
N LEU A 65 26.66 3.40 -19.13
CA LEU A 65 27.05 2.86 -20.44
C LEU A 65 28.03 3.78 -21.20
N ASP A 66 27.83 5.09 -21.13
CA ASP A 66 28.67 6.08 -21.82
C ASP A 66 30.06 6.26 -21.17
N GLU A 67 30.16 5.95 -19.88
CA GLU A 67 31.39 6.04 -19.09
C GLU A 67 32.15 4.70 -19.06
N LEU A 68 31.62 3.68 -19.73
CA LEU A 68 32.24 2.36 -19.79
C LEU A 68 33.64 2.49 -20.44
N PRO A 69 34.71 2.07 -19.75
CA PRO A 69 36.06 2.23 -20.26
C PRO A 69 36.28 1.41 -21.53
N ASP A 70 37.04 1.99 -22.48
CA ASP A 70 37.42 1.33 -23.74
C ASP A 70 38.52 0.28 -23.57
N THR A 71 39.19 0.25 -22.43
CA THR A 71 40.29 -0.66 -22.13
C THR A 71 40.14 -1.25 -20.75
N CYS A 72 40.46 -2.54 -20.63
CA CYS A 72 40.37 -3.30 -19.39
C CYS A 72 41.34 -2.74 -18.33
N ASP A 73 40.81 -2.48 -17.15
CA ASP A 73 41.55 -2.11 -15.94
C ASP A 73 41.55 -3.26 -14.90
N GLY A 74 41.07 -4.45 -15.29
CA GLY A 74 40.95 -5.61 -14.43
C GLY A 74 39.76 -5.58 -13.48
N GLN A 75 38.87 -4.58 -13.59
CA GLN A 75 37.64 -4.51 -12.79
C GLN A 75 36.46 -5.18 -13.52
N ASP A 76 35.56 -5.74 -12.72
CA ASP A 76 34.25 -6.21 -13.18
C ASP A 76 33.25 -5.06 -13.11
N TYR A 77 32.41 -4.93 -14.13
CA TYR A 77 31.46 -3.82 -14.28
C TYR A 77 30.00 -4.31 -14.33
N ILE A 78 29.13 -3.53 -13.69
CA ILE A 78 27.68 -3.61 -13.85
C ILE A 78 27.24 -2.35 -14.59
N VAL A 79 26.71 -2.52 -15.80
CA VAL A 79 26.39 -1.41 -16.69
C VAL A 79 24.99 -0.87 -16.37
N VAL A 80 24.88 0.44 -16.19
CA VAL A 80 23.62 1.16 -15.98
C VAL A 80 23.20 1.83 -17.29
N ILE A 81 22.01 1.50 -17.79
CA ILE A 81 21.50 1.89 -19.11
C ILE A 81 20.24 2.76 -18.93
N PRO A 82 20.31 4.07 -19.21
CA PRO A 82 19.17 4.97 -19.09
C PRO A 82 18.22 4.88 -20.29
N GLU A 83 16.98 5.37 -20.11
CA GLU A 83 15.91 5.32 -21.10
C GLU A 83 16.29 5.94 -22.47
N GLY A 84 17.13 6.97 -22.48
CA GLY A 84 17.59 7.61 -23.73
C GLY A 84 18.41 6.71 -24.65
N THR A 85 18.83 5.53 -24.18
CA THR A 85 19.68 4.59 -24.93
C THR A 85 18.82 3.62 -25.74
N ASP A 86 19.17 3.42 -27.01
CA ASP A 86 18.60 2.35 -27.83
C ASP A 86 19.20 0.98 -27.46
N TYR A 87 18.39 -0.07 -27.39
CA TYR A 87 18.83 -1.40 -26.98
C TYR A 87 19.88 -2.02 -27.92
N GLU A 88 19.86 -1.71 -29.22
CA GLU A 88 20.86 -2.19 -30.18
C GLU A 88 22.20 -1.48 -29.95
N TRP A 89 22.15 -0.17 -29.70
CA TRP A 89 23.32 0.61 -29.33
C TRP A 89 23.95 0.13 -28.02
N ALA A 90 23.13 -0.14 -27.00
CA ALA A 90 23.58 -0.67 -25.72
C ALA A 90 24.32 -2.00 -25.90
N ALA A 91 23.69 -2.96 -26.59
CA ALA A 91 24.30 -4.26 -26.86
C ALA A 91 25.59 -4.13 -27.70
N TYR A 92 25.61 -3.26 -28.71
CA TYR A 92 26.81 -2.98 -29.51
C TYR A 92 27.95 -2.46 -28.64
N ARG A 93 27.68 -1.46 -27.81
CA ARG A 93 28.71 -0.82 -26.98
C ARG A 93 29.28 -1.78 -25.94
N MET A 94 28.43 -2.57 -25.29
CA MET A 94 28.84 -3.61 -24.34
C MET A 94 29.68 -4.70 -25.01
N ASN A 95 29.27 -5.19 -26.18
CA ASN A 95 30.04 -6.18 -26.95
C ASN A 95 31.41 -5.63 -27.36
N ARG A 96 31.49 -4.36 -27.78
CA ARG A 96 32.75 -3.70 -28.13
C ARG A 96 33.71 -3.66 -26.95
N ALA A 97 33.23 -3.22 -25.78
CA ALA A 97 34.05 -3.15 -24.57
C ALA A 97 34.53 -4.54 -24.11
N CYS A 98 33.66 -5.55 -24.16
CA CYS A 98 34.03 -6.95 -23.92
C CYS A 98 35.10 -7.44 -24.90
N GLY A 99 35.00 -7.08 -26.19
CA GLY A 99 35.99 -7.40 -27.22
C GLY A 99 37.35 -6.72 -26.98
N GLN A 100 37.37 -5.62 -26.24
CA GLN A 100 38.58 -4.91 -25.80
C GLN A 100 39.10 -5.42 -24.43
N GLY A 101 38.48 -6.46 -23.89
CA GLY A 101 38.91 -7.15 -22.68
C GLY A 101 38.22 -6.68 -21.39
N CYS A 102 37.30 -5.72 -21.44
CA CYS A 102 36.56 -5.31 -20.24
C CYS A 102 35.63 -6.42 -19.75
N SER A 103 35.52 -6.58 -18.43
CA SER A 103 34.66 -7.61 -17.83
C SER A 103 33.32 -7.01 -17.44
N ILE A 104 32.30 -7.25 -18.25
CA ILE A 104 30.91 -6.89 -17.92
C ILE A 104 30.23 -8.13 -17.34
N THR A 105 29.72 -8.01 -16.11
CA THR A 105 29.16 -9.15 -15.36
C THR A 105 27.65 -9.05 -15.16
N GLY A 106 27.06 -7.87 -15.33
CA GLY A 106 25.62 -7.65 -15.26
C GLY A 106 25.20 -6.30 -15.83
N ALA A 107 23.90 -6.07 -15.97
CA ALA A 107 23.36 -4.78 -16.38
C ALA A 107 22.05 -4.43 -15.66
N ILE A 108 21.78 -3.13 -15.58
CA ILE A 108 20.56 -2.54 -15.03
C ILE A 108 20.00 -1.59 -16.09
N VAL A 109 18.73 -1.76 -16.45
CA VAL A 109 18.10 -1.07 -17.59
C VAL A 109 16.82 -0.37 -17.12
N GLN A 110 16.60 0.85 -17.60
CA GLN A 110 15.39 1.61 -17.27
C GLN A 110 14.17 1.15 -18.07
N LYS A 111 14.35 0.83 -19.35
CA LYS A 111 13.30 0.32 -20.26
C LYS A 111 13.10 -1.19 -20.10
N ASP A 112 11.94 -1.69 -20.52
CA ASP A 112 11.64 -3.12 -20.73
C ASP A 112 12.36 -3.65 -22.00
N ASP A 113 13.69 -3.59 -21.97
CA ASP A 113 14.57 -3.99 -23.06
C ASP A 113 15.55 -5.11 -22.65
N GLY A 114 15.44 -5.65 -21.43
CA GLY A 114 16.42 -6.59 -20.86
C GLY A 114 16.61 -7.84 -21.71
N VAL A 115 15.50 -8.44 -22.20
CA VAL A 115 15.54 -9.58 -23.12
C VAL A 115 16.15 -9.21 -24.47
N LEU A 116 15.85 -8.02 -25.01
CA LEU A 116 16.32 -7.57 -26.32
C LEU A 116 17.82 -7.35 -26.34
N ILE A 117 18.36 -6.74 -25.28
CA ILE A 117 19.80 -6.55 -25.07
C ILE A 117 20.45 -7.92 -24.87
N TYR A 118 19.95 -8.73 -23.95
CA TYR A 118 20.50 -10.05 -23.65
C TYR A 118 20.68 -10.92 -24.90
N ASN A 119 19.68 -10.95 -25.79
CA ASN A 119 19.73 -11.77 -27.01
C ASN A 119 20.84 -11.35 -27.98
N ARG A 120 21.28 -10.08 -27.93
CA ARG A 120 22.32 -9.50 -28.80
C ARG A 120 23.72 -9.50 -28.18
N LEU A 121 23.85 -9.80 -26.89
CA LEU A 121 25.16 -9.92 -26.25
C LEU A 121 25.90 -11.20 -26.66
N GLN A 122 27.19 -11.06 -26.94
CA GLN A 122 28.09 -12.18 -27.24
C GLN A 122 28.37 -13.01 -25.97
N ARG A 123 28.60 -12.34 -24.84
CA ARG A 123 28.73 -12.96 -23.52
C ARG A 123 27.42 -12.75 -22.76
N LYS A 124 26.80 -13.85 -22.33
CA LYS A 124 25.53 -13.81 -21.61
C LYS A 124 25.75 -13.37 -20.15
N ILE A 125 24.92 -12.45 -19.68
CA ILE A 125 24.96 -11.86 -18.33
C ILE A 125 23.52 -11.72 -17.79
N PRO A 126 23.34 -11.64 -16.46
CA PRO A 126 22.07 -11.24 -15.86
C PRO A 126 21.79 -9.74 -16.08
N ILE A 127 20.53 -9.43 -16.42
CA ILE A 127 20.05 -8.07 -16.68
C ILE A 127 18.73 -7.87 -15.94
N VAL A 128 18.66 -6.81 -15.13
CA VAL A 128 17.42 -6.34 -14.50
C VAL A 128 16.96 -5.10 -15.25
N ASP A 129 15.75 -5.13 -15.79
CA ASP A 129 15.10 -4.05 -16.54
C ASP A 129 14.02 -3.34 -15.71
N GLU A 130 13.26 -2.43 -16.34
CA GLU A 130 12.13 -1.69 -15.76
C GLU A 130 12.46 -0.88 -14.49
N VAL A 131 13.71 -0.48 -14.33
CA VAL A 131 14.13 0.33 -13.17
C VAL A 131 13.71 1.79 -13.35
N ALA A 132 12.56 2.14 -12.77
CA ALA A 132 11.89 3.44 -12.94
C ALA A 132 12.80 4.67 -12.75
N TYR A 133 13.55 4.74 -11.64
CA TYR A 133 14.42 5.88 -11.30
C TYR A 133 15.91 5.53 -11.45
N ILE A 134 16.32 5.11 -12.65
CA ILE A 134 17.70 4.68 -12.94
C ILE A 134 18.76 5.73 -12.52
N GLU A 135 18.42 7.00 -12.57
CA GLU A 135 19.29 8.14 -12.23
C GLU A 135 19.62 8.21 -10.73
N LYS A 136 18.87 7.53 -9.88
CA LYS A 136 19.13 7.43 -8.44
C LYS A 136 20.12 6.31 -8.08
N ILE A 137 20.55 5.51 -9.07
CA ILE A 137 21.54 4.45 -8.85
C ILE A 137 22.90 5.07 -8.60
N PRO A 138 23.56 4.79 -7.46
CA PRO A 138 24.87 5.33 -7.18
C PRO A 138 25.92 4.66 -8.07
N LEU A 139 26.58 5.47 -8.91
CA LEU A 139 27.68 5.05 -9.79
C LEU A 139 29.00 4.91 -9.02
N GLY A 140 29.93 4.10 -9.55
CA GLY A 140 31.23 3.84 -8.93
C GLY A 140 31.15 3.01 -7.63
N LYS A 141 30.03 2.33 -7.39
CA LYS A 141 29.81 1.50 -6.20
C LYS A 141 29.80 0.03 -6.55
N ARG A 142 30.27 -0.80 -5.62
CA ARG A 142 30.21 -2.26 -5.79
C ARG A 142 28.75 -2.71 -5.70
N ALA A 143 28.27 -3.41 -6.70
CA ALA A 143 26.91 -3.94 -6.77
C ALA A 143 26.92 -5.42 -7.15
N ALA A 144 25.76 -6.04 -6.98
CA ALA A 144 25.51 -7.40 -7.39
C ALA A 144 24.12 -7.50 -8.01
N VAL A 145 24.03 -8.17 -9.15
CA VAL A 145 22.81 -8.42 -9.92
C VAL A 145 22.60 -9.93 -9.96
N GLU A 146 21.45 -10.41 -9.52
CA GLU A 146 21.08 -11.82 -9.62
C GLU A 146 19.77 -11.96 -10.38
N VAL A 147 19.75 -12.86 -11.37
CA VAL A 147 18.55 -13.24 -12.12
C VAL A 147 18.45 -14.75 -12.15
N ALA A 148 17.35 -15.29 -11.63
CA ALA A 148 17.06 -16.71 -11.60
C ALA A 148 16.41 -17.18 -12.90
N LEU A 149 16.49 -18.50 -13.15
CA LEU A 149 15.76 -19.16 -14.23
C LEU A 149 14.25 -18.92 -14.10
N PRO A 150 13.49 -18.96 -15.21
CA PRO A 150 12.03 -18.93 -15.16
C PRO A 150 11.47 -19.98 -14.18
N GLY A 151 10.52 -19.57 -13.34
CA GLY A 151 9.93 -20.41 -12.29
C GLY A 151 10.84 -20.67 -11.08
N HIS A 152 12.03 -20.07 -11.02
CA HIS A 152 12.95 -20.14 -9.89
C HIS A 152 13.10 -18.78 -9.21
N VAL A 153 13.60 -18.80 -7.99
CA VAL A 153 13.89 -17.61 -7.17
C VAL A 153 15.39 -17.48 -6.94
N ILE A 154 15.85 -16.24 -6.73
CA ILE A 154 17.24 -15.94 -6.39
C ILE A 154 17.61 -16.57 -5.04
N ARG A 155 18.89 -16.93 -4.89
CA ARG A 155 19.38 -17.62 -3.68
C ARG A 155 20.56 -16.92 -3.03
N THR A 156 21.31 -16.12 -3.78
CA THR A 156 22.50 -15.46 -3.26
C THR A 156 22.12 -14.16 -2.57
N LEU A 157 21.41 -13.26 -3.25
CA LEU A 157 21.04 -11.95 -2.72
C LEU A 157 19.91 -12.03 -1.69
N SER A 158 19.07 -13.07 -1.74
CA SER A 158 18.03 -13.36 -0.75
C SER A 158 18.56 -14.01 0.54
N ASN A 159 19.87 -14.28 0.61
CA ASN A 159 20.53 -14.87 1.77
C ASN A 159 21.55 -13.89 2.37
N PRO A 160 21.45 -13.52 3.67
CA PRO A 160 22.41 -12.63 4.32
C PRO A 160 23.87 -13.10 4.16
N TYR A 161 24.12 -14.41 4.22
CA TYR A 161 25.46 -14.97 4.04
C TYR A 161 25.94 -14.93 2.58
N GLY A 162 25.01 -14.98 1.61
CA GLY A 162 25.30 -14.79 0.20
C GLY A 162 25.77 -13.35 -0.05
N LEU A 163 25.04 -12.37 0.46
CA LEU A 163 25.45 -10.96 0.44
C LEU A 163 26.79 -10.73 1.16
N ALA A 164 26.99 -11.35 2.32
CA ALA A 164 28.26 -11.28 3.04
C ALA A 164 29.44 -11.81 2.22
N THR A 165 29.23 -12.88 1.47
CA THR A 165 30.25 -13.47 0.57
C THR A 165 30.53 -12.54 -0.62
N VAL A 166 29.47 -12.02 -1.25
CA VAL A 166 29.56 -11.15 -2.43
C VAL A 166 30.26 -9.84 -2.12
N PHE A 167 29.99 -9.24 -0.95
CA PHE A 167 30.52 -7.95 -0.55
C PHE A 167 31.70 -8.03 0.44
N GLY A 168 32.05 -9.21 0.95
CA GLY A 168 33.10 -9.39 1.94
C GLY A 168 32.79 -8.66 3.25
N LEU A 169 31.59 -8.90 3.81
CA LEU A 169 31.08 -8.19 4.98
C LEU A 169 31.55 -8.81 6.29
N THR A 170 31.64 -7.99 7.33
CA THR A 170 31.83 -8.48 8.70
C THR A 170 30.54 -9.11 9.26
N PRO A 171 30.59 -9.89 10.36
CA PRO A 171 29.39 -10.39 11.02
C PRO A 171 28.40 -9.30 11.44
N GLU A 172 28.90 -8.14 11.88
CA GLU A 172 28.10 -6.98 12.29
C GLU A 172 27.42 -6.32 11.09
N GLU A 173 28.14 -6.15 9.98
CA GLU A 173 27.56 -5.70 8.71
C GLU A 173 26.51 -6.70 8.18
N THR A 174 26.79 -8.00 8.28
CA THR A 174 25.88 -9.07 7.83
C THR A 174 24.55 -9.05 8.59
N LYS A 175 24.57 -8.71 9.88
CA LYS A 175 23.33 -8.53 10.65
C LYS A 175 22.53 -7.33 10.17
N ARG A 176 23.19 -6.22 9.83
CA ARG A 176 22.55 -4.99 9.37
C ARG A 176 21.90 -5.14 8.00
N ILE A 177 22.49 -5.91 7.10
CA ILE A 177 21.94 -6.17 5.76
C ILE A 177 20.93 -7.32 5.70
N ALA A 178 20.67 -8.02 6.82
CA ALA A 178 19.73 -9.14 6.85
C ALA A 178 18.30 -8.77 6.42
N PRO A 179 17.75 -7.58 6.76
CA PRO A 179 16.46 -7.14 6.23
C PRO A 179 16.45 -6.97 4.70
N ILE A 180 17.57 -6.55 4.09
CA ILE A 180 17.71 -6.45 2.62
C ILE A 180 17.53 -7.82 1.99
N ALA A 181 18.26 -8.83 2.49
CA ALA A 181 18.12 -10.19 1.99
C ALA A 181 16.69 -10.73 2.14
N ARG A 182 16.05 -10.46 3.28
CA ARG A 182 14.68 -10.87 3.55
C ARG A 182 13.67 -10.24 2.59
N ALA A 183 13.82 -8.95 2.29
CA ALA A 183 12.96 -8.24 1.34
C ALA A 183 13.05 -8.80 -0.09
N LEU A 184 14.14 -9.48 -0.42
CA LEU A 184 14.37 -10.09 -1.73
C LEU A 184 13.97 -11.58 -1.79
N VAL A 185 13.45 -12.15 -0.71
CA VAL A 185 13.00 -13.55 -0.68
C VAL A 185 11.78 -13.72 -1.58
N GLY A 186 11.87 -14.70 -2.49
CA GLY A 186 10.80 -14.99 -3.45
C GLY A 186 10.97 -14.27 -4.79
N ASN A 187 11.89 -13.31 -4.89
CA ASN A 187 12.16 -12.61 -6.14
C ASN A 187 12.87 -13.53 -7.15
N ARG A 188 12.53 -13.37 -8.42
CA ARG A 188 13.25 -13.93 -9.57
C ARG A 188 14.48 -13.09 -9.91
N SER A 189 14.47 -11.79 -9.66
CA SER A 189 15.64 -10.95 -9.86
C SER A 189 15.77 -9.83 -8.84
N ALA A 190 17.00 -9.41 -8.59
CA ALA A 190 17.30 -8.30 -7.68
C ALA A 190 18.65 -7.66 -7.99
N VAL A 191 18.81 -6.42 -7.53
CA VAL A 191 20.10 -5.73 -7.45
C VAL A 191 20.34 -5.28 -6.02
N VAL A 192 21.54 -5.49 -5.51
CA VAL A 192 21.99 -4.90 -4.24
C VAL A 192 23.24 -4.07 -4.51
N ILE A 193 23.28 -2.86 -3.96
CA ILE A 193 24.38 -1.92 -4.14
C ILE A 193 24.98 -1.60 -2.77
N ARG A 194 26.29 -1.82 -2.64
CA ARG A 194 27.01 -1.53 -1.40
C ARG A 194 27.20 -0.02 -1.27
N THR A 195 26.41 0.59 -0.40
CA THR A 195 26.59 1.97 0.03
C THR A 195 26.99 2.02 1.52
N PRO A 196 27.62 3.11 2.01
CA PRO A 196 28.12 3.18 3.37
C PRO A 196 27.06 3.10 4.48
N GLN A 197 25.83 3.58 4.21
CA GLN A 197 24.72 3.62 5.17
C GLN A 197 23.42 3.01 4.58
N GLY A 198 23.54 2.22 3.52
CA GLY A 198 22.43 1.57 2.84
C GLY A 198 21.85 0.45 3.67
N GLU A 199 20.65 0.66 4.19
CA GLU A 199 19.92 -0.26 5.06
C GLU A 199 18.44 -0.27 4.66
N VAL A 200 17.78 -1.40 4.92
CA VAL A 200 16.32 -1.52 4.87
C VAL A 200 15.84 -1.55 6.30
N ILE A 201 15.07 -0.52 6.68
CA ILE A 201 14.59 -0.32 8.05
C ILE A 201 13.08 -0.49 8.04
N GLU A 202 12.61 -1.48 8.78
CA GLU A 202 11.20 -1.59 9.18
C GLU A 202 11.01 -0.87 10.51
N ARG A 203 10.08 0.08 10.57
CA ARG A 203 9.75 0.79 11.81
C ARG A 203 8.25 0.92 12.00
N LYS A 204 7.83 1.14 13.25
CA LYS A 204 6.42 1.42 13.56
C LYS A 204 6.09 2.86 13.20
N VAL A 205 4.89 3.06 12.64
CA VAL A 205 4.32 4.37 12.30
C VAL A 205 3.21 4.67 13.29
N GLU A 206 3.25 5.80 13.97
CA GLU A 206 2.20 6.21 14.92
C GLU A 206 0.85 6.38 14.21
N ALA A 207 -0.14 5.58 14.60
CA ALA A 207 -1.51 5.63 14.05
C ALA A 207 -2.51 6.31 15.01
N GLY A 208 -2.04 6.73 16.18
CA GLY A 208 -2.83 7.39 17.22
C GLY A 208 -3.73 6.46 18.02
N ARG A 209 -4.68 7.05 18.75
CA ARG A 209 -5.45 6.35 19.79
C ARG A 209 -6.96 6.42 19.61
N ILE A 210 -7.64 5.45 20.21
CA ILE A 210 -9.09 5.42 20.37
C ILE A 210 -9.44 5.42 21.85
N THR A 211 -10.38 6.28 22.21
CA THR A 211 -10.95 6.36 23.53
C THR A 211 -12.37 5.81 23.51
N PHE A 212 -12.59 4.70 24.22
CA PHE A 212 -13.90 4.12 24.45
C PHE A 212 -14.51 4.69 25.74
N HIS A 213 -15.71 5.24 25.60
CA HIS A 213 -16.54 5.70 26.71
C HIS A 213 -17.61 4.65 26.99
N GLY A 214 -17.38 3.85 28.02
CA GLY A 214 -18.34 2.87 28.52
C GLY A 214 -19.25 3.44 29.60
N GLN A 215 -20.27 2.68 29.99
CA GLN A 215 -21.22 3.10 31.03
C GLN A 215 -20.56 3.34 32.41
N ARG A 216 -19.45 2.65 32.71
CA ARG A 216 -18.79 2.72 34.04
C ARG A 216 -17.35 3.20 33.99
N ASN A 217 -16.69 3.08 32.84
CA ASN A 217 -15.26 3.31 32.72
C ASN A 217 -14.91 3.86 31.33
N LYS A 218 -13.80 4.59 31.29
CA LYS A 218 -13.16 5.10 30.08
C LYS A 218 -11.91 4.28 29.83
N VAL A 219 -11.73 3.79 28.60
CA VAL A 219 -10.57 2.98 28.21
C VAL A 219 -9.94 3.61 26.97
N GLU A 220 -8.64 3.87 27.04
CA GLU A 220 -7.85 4.36 25.90
C GLU A 220 -6.96 3.23 25.38
N VAL A 221 -6.91 3.06 24.06
CA VAL A 221 -6.10 2.04 23.38
C VAL A 221 -5.36 2.66 22.20
N SER A 222 -4.11 2.26 21.99
CA SER A 222 -3.34 2.64 20.80
C SER A 222 -3.73 1.77 19.61
N ILE A 223 -3.88 2.38 18.43
CA ILE A 223 -4.12 1.64 17.19
C ILE A 223 -2.90 0.78 16.84
N ASN A 224 -1.69 1.21 17.23
CA ASN A 224 -0.44 0.49 17.03
C ASN A 224 -0.33 -0.85 17.78
N ASP A 225 -1.23 -1.10 18.74
CA ASP A 225 -1.26 -2.33 19.51
C ASP A 225 -2.01 -3.48 18.80
N GLY A 226 -2.65 -3.19 17.65
CA GLY A 226 -3.36 -4.17 16.83
C GLY A 226 -4.82 -4.39 17.22
N ALA A 227 -5.56 -5.05 16.33
CA ALA A 227 -7.01 -5.20 16.43
C ALA A 227 -7.46 -5.91 17.71
N ASP A 228 -6.77 -6.99 18.10
CA ASP A 228 -7.14 -7.77 19.29
C ASP A 228 -7.15 -6.93 20.57
N ILE A 229 -6.16 -6.05 20.74
CA ILE A 229 -6.05 -5.19 21.92
C ILE A 229 -7.12 -4.08 21.90
N ILE A 230 -7.46 -3.57 20.71
CA ILE A 230 -8.55 -2.61 20.52
C ILE A 230 -9.89 -3.25 20.92
N MET A 231 -10.18 -4.46 20.44
CA MET A 231 -11.42 -5.18 20.75
C MET A 231 -11.51 -5.52 22.24
N GLN A 232 -10.43 -5.98 22.87
CA GLN A 232 -10.37 -6.17 24.33
C GLN A 232 -10.54 -4.85 25.10
N GLY A 233 -10.06 -3.73 24.55
CA GLY A 233 -10.30 -2.39 25.09
C GLY A 233 -11.77 -2.02 25.13
N MET A 234 -12.48 -2.27 24.03
CA MET A 234 -13.92 -2.04 23.93
C MET A 234 -14.70 -2.95 24.89
N GLU A 235 -14.38 -4.24 24.95
CA GLU A 235 -15.00 -5.17 25.90
C GLU A 235 -14.80 -4.75 27.36
N ARG A 236 -13.60 -4.27 27.71
CA ARG A 236 -13.31 -3.74 29.05
C ARG A 236 -14.14 -2.51 29.38
N ALA A 237 -14.48 -1.68 28.40
CA ALA A 237 -15.40 -0.54 28.59
C ALA A 237 -16.86 -0.98 28.85
N GLY A 238 -17.19 -2.25 28.59
CA GLY A 238 -18.51 -2.81 28.81
C GLY A 238 -19.50 -2.36 27.72
N GLN A 239 -20.67 -1.86 28.12
CA GLN A 239 -21.61 -1.30 27.14
C GLN A 239 -21.06 0.04 26.61
N LEU A 240 -20.67 0.05 25.34
CA LEU A 240 -20.17 1.24 24.65
C LEU A 240 -21.26 2.31 24.59
N LEU A 241 -20.94 3.51 25.08
CA LEU A 241 -21.80 4.70 24.96
C LEU A 241 -21.30 5.61 23.84
N ASP A 242 -19.99 5.75 23.70
CA ASP A 242 -19.36 6.51 22.62
C ASP A 242 -17.90 6.07 22.38
N ALA A 243 -17.38 6.35 21.18
CA ALA A 243 -15.98 6.15 20.82
C ALA A 243 -15.42 7.40 20.12
N VAL A 244 -14.27 7.88 20.59
CA VAL A 244 -13.59 9.08 20.07
C VAL A 244 -12.20 8.70 19.60
N GLY A 245 -11.85 9.05 18.37
CA GLY A 245 -10.50 8.90 17.84
C GLY A 245 -9.67 10.16 18.06
N GLU A 246 -8.35 10.00 18.08
CA GLU A 246 -7.40 11.10 18.17
C GLU A 246 -7.53 12.08 16.99
N ALA A 247 -7.43 13.39 17.27
CA ALA A 247 -7.58 14.40 16.24
C ALA A 247 -6.40 14.38 15.25
N GLY A 248 -6.69 14.44 13.96
CA GLY A 248 -5.67 14.43 12.90
C GLY A 248 -5.26 13.05 12.41
N THR A 249 -5.86 11.97 12.93
CA THR A 249 -5.67 10.60 12.43
C THR A 249 -6.79 10.18 11.48
N ASN A 250 -6.58 9.13 10.68
CA ASN A 250 -7.61 8.64 9.77
C ASN A 250 -8.84 8.12 10.53
N VAL A 251 -8.63 7.35 11.60
CA VAL A 251 -9.73 6.88 12.47
C VAL A 251 -10.47 8.03 13.15
N GLY A 252 -9.76 9.03 13.68
CA GLY A 252 -10.41 10.22 14.26
C GLY A 252 -11.22 11.01 13.24
N GLY A 253 -10.69 11.16 12.02
CA GLY A 253 -11.39 11.76 10.89
C GLY A 253 -12.67 11.01 10.51
N MET A 254 -12.60 9.68 10.39
CA MET A 254 -13.75 8.82 10.10
C MET A 254 -14.84 8.93 11.18
N LEU A 255 -14.49 8.82 12.46
CA LEU A 255 -15.48 8.89 13.55
C LEU A 255 -16.17 10.26 13.59
N ASN A 256 -15.42 11.35 13.40
CA ASN A 256 -16.00 12.70 13.35
C ASN A 256 -16.81 12.93 12.06
N GLY A 257 -16.36 12.41 10.92
CA GLY A 257 -17.07 12.48 9.65
C GLY A 257 -18.42 11.77 9.70
N LEU A 258 -18.47 10.59 10.32
CA LEU A 258 -19.72 9.86 10.58
C LEU A 258 -20.70 10.67 11.43
N ARG A 259 -20.23 11.27 12.52
CA ARG A 259 -21.04 12.12 13.40
C ARG A 259 -21.60 13.31 12.62
N GLN A 260 -20.76 13.99 11.84
CA GLN A 260 -21.16 15.14 11.03
C GLN A 260 -22.21 14.76 9.98
N ASN A 261 -21.99 13.68 9.23
CA ASN A 261 -22.91 13.19 8.22
C ASN A 261 -24.29 12.87 8.81
N LEU A 262 -24.32 12.23 9.99
CA LEU A 262 -25.59 11.93 10.65
C LEU A 262 -26.24 13.17 11.27
N ALA A 263 -25.46 14.13 11.78
CA ALA A 263 -25.94 15.41 12.28
C ALA A 263 -26.67 16.17 11.18
N ASP A 264 -26.07 16.25 10.00
CA ASP A 264 -26.64 16.91 8.83
C ASP A 264 -27.89 16.18 8.32
N ALA A 265 -27.87 14.83 8.28
CA ALA A 265 -29.00 14.04 7.82
C ALA A 265 -30.21 14.08 8.77
N THR A 266 -29.98 14.19 10.09
CA THR A 266 -31.04 14.13 11.11
C THR A 266 -31.44 15.50 11.66
N GLY A 267 -30.62 16.52 11.46
CA GLY A 267 -30.75 17.85 12.08
C GLY A 267 -30.50 17.84 13.59
N GLN A 268 -29.79 16.83 14.10
CA GLN A 268 -29.38 16.72 15.50
C GLN A 268 -28.05 17.46 15.71
N PRO A 269 -27.77 18.00 16.91
CA PRO A 269 -26.48 18.60 17.20
C PRO A 269 -25.39 17.53 17.19
N PHE A 270 -24.20 17.89 16.71
CA PHE A 270 -23.04 16.98 16.58
C PHE A 270 -22.74 16.23 17.88
N ASP A 271 -22.75 16.93 19.02
CA ASP A 271 -22.43 16.36 20.34
C ASP A 271 -23.48 15.36 20.87
N ALA A 272 -24.67 15.29 20.26
CA ALA A 272 -25.69 14.31 20.61
C ALA A 272 -25.54 12.99 19.85
N ILE A 273 -24.61 12.91 18.90
CA ILE A 273 -24.40 11.73 18.08
C ILE A 273 -23.21 10.94 18.61
N THR A 274 -23.49 9.71 19.04
CA THR A 274 -22.48 8.83 19.62
C THR A 274 -22.25 7.58 18.77
N ILE A 275 -21.02 7.11 18.77
CA ILE A 275 -20.63 5.87 18.10
C ILE A 275 -21.12 4.70 18.95
N GLY A 276 -22.00 3.87 18.37
CA GLY A 276 -22.67 2.79 19.10
C GLY A 276 -21.90 1.48 19.08
N ASP A 277 -21.06 1.25 18.06
CA ASP A 277 -20.25 0.04 17.95
C ASP A 277 -19.02 0.26 17.04
N LEU A 278 -18.01 -0.59 17.20
CA LEU A 278 -16.77 -0.57 16.44
C LEU A 278 -16.23 -1.99 16.25
N LEU A 279 -15.67 -2.27 15.08
CA LEU A 279 -14.96 -3.51 14.78
C LEU A 279 -13.57 -3.18 14.25
N ALA A 280 -12.54 -3.76 14.86
CA ALA A 280 -11.16 -3.67 14.41
C ALA A 280 -10.69 -5.03 13.85
N VAL A 281 -9.92 -5.00 12.77
CA VAL A 281 -9.31 -6.18 12.13
C VAL A 281 -7.90 -5.85 11.67
N ASP A 282 -6.94 -6.74 11.92
CA ASP A 282 -5.59 -6.60 11.40
C ASP A 282 -5.58 -6.88 9.88
N ALA A 283 -4.87 -6.03 9.15
CA ALA A 283 -4.79 -6.09 7.70
C ALA A 283 -3.34 -5.95 7.22
N MET A 284 -3.08 -6.47 6.02
CA MET A 284 -1.83 -6.24 5.31
C MET A 284 -2.11 -5.31 4.13
N ILE A 285 -1.41 -4.19 4.07
CA ILE A 285 -1.69 -3.08 3.15
C ILE A 285 -0.50 -2.92 2.21
N PRO A 286 -0.68 -2.98 0.89
CA PRO A 286 0.39 -2.68 -0.05
C PRO A 286 0.69 -1.18 -0.01
N VAL A 287 1.91 -0.81 0.39
CA VAL A 287 2.39 0.57 0.46
C VAL A 287 3.67 0.71 -0.33
N SER A 288 3.84 1.82 -1.04
CA SER A 288 5.10 2.14 -1.72
C SER A 288 6.22 2.36 -0.71
N VAL A 289 7.36 1.69 -0.95
CA VAL A 289 8.51 1.77 -0.08
C VAL A 289 9.18 3.14 -0.20
N SER A 290 9.39 3.81 0.92
CA SER A 290 10.10 5.10 0.93
C SER A 290 11.56 4.90 0.53
N GLY A 291 12.03 5.65 -0.47
CA GLY A 291 13.40 5.51 -1.01
C GLY A 291 13.55 4.45 -2.11
N ALA A 292 12.45 3.84 -2.55
CA ALA A 292 12.37 2.95 -3.71
C ALA A 292 12.95 3.57 -5.00
N ILE A 293 13.62 2.73 -5.81
CA ILE A 293 14.20 3.12 -7.10
C ILE A 293 13.36 2.57 -8.25
N ALA A 294 12.71 1.42 -8.08
CA ALA A 294 11.94 0.77 -9.13
C ALA A 294 10.45 0.63 -8.78
N GLY A 295 9.96 1.44 -7.83
CA GLY A 295 8.56 1.42 -7.42
C GLY A 295 8.21 0.24 -6.51
N GLU A 296 9.17 -0.21 -5.70
CA GLU A 296 8.99 -1.30 -4.75
C GLU A 296 7.75 -1.09 -3.86
N LEU A 297 6.95 -2.15 -3.72
CA LEU A 297 5.82 -2.23 -2.80
C LEU A 297 6.17 -3.18 -1.65
N SER A 298 5.75 -2.83 -0.44
CA SER A 298 5.83 -3.68 0.73
C SER A 298 4.43 -3.92 1.29
N MET A 299 4.19 -5.13 1.79
CA MET A 299 2.97 -5.45 2.54
C MET A 299 3.21 -5.00 3.98
N GLU A 300 2.68 -3.83 4.32
CA GLU A 300 2.79 -3.25 5.65
C GLU A 300 1.64 -3.71 6.56
N SER A 301 1.91 -3.83 7.85
CA SER A 301 0.89 -4.11 8.84
C SER A 301 0.00 -2.88 9.02
N GLY A 302 -1.29 -3.11 9.13
CA GLY A 302 -2.26 -2.07 9.43
C GLY A 302 -3.46 -2.58 10.20
N VAL A 303 -4.30 -1.65 10.63
CA VAL A 303 -5.54 -1.94 11.32
C VAL A 303 -6.68 -1.30 10.56
N ALA A 304 -7.65 -2.11 10.14
CA ALA A 304 -8.90 -1.65 9.56
C ALA A 304 -9.96 -1.54 10.65
N ILE A 305 -10.67 -0.42 10.68
CA ILE A 305 -11.68 -0.09 11.69
C ILE A 305 -12.97 0.28 10.99
N ALA A 306 -14.02 -0.47 11.27
CA ALA A 306 -15.38 -0.13 10.92
C ALA A 306 -16.11 0.40 12.16
N SER A 307 -16.91 1.44 12.00
CA SER A 307 -17.72 1.97 13.10
C SER A 307 -19.17 2.13 12.69
N MET A 308 -20.04 2.08 13.68
CA MET A 308 -21.48 2.16 13.49
C MET A 308 -22.07 3.21 14.41
N VAL A 309 -22.90 4.09 13.84
CA VAL A 309 -23.67 5.08 14.58
C VAL A 309 -25.14 4.68 14.56
N LYS A 310 -25.76 4.70 15.74
CA LYS A 310 -27.19 4.46 15.91
C LYS A 310 -27.83 5.69 16.54
N THR A 311 -28.75 6.32 15.83
CA THR A 311 -29.59 7.40 16.41
C THR A 311 -30.92 6.82 16.89
N GLU A 312 -31.55 7.46 17.87
CA GLU A 312 -32.75 6.89 18.48
C GLU A 312 -33.93 6.86 17.51
N ARG A 313 -34.11 7.85 16.61
CA ARG A 313 -35.19 7.90 15.61
C ARG A 313 -34.88 8.86 14.44
N VAL A 314 -35.14 8.44 13.20
CA VAL A 314 -35.37 9.42 12.11
C VAL A 314 -36.68 10.17 12.41
N PRO A 315 -36.81 11.45 12.06
CA PRO A 315 -38.13 12.04 11.87
C PRO A 315 -38.80 11.44 10.61
N VAL A 316 -39.11 10.14 10.59
CA VAL A 316 -40.00 9.51 9.60
C VAL A 316 -41.32 10.25 9.54
N GLN A 317 -41.72 10.92 10.63
CA GLN A 317 -42.84 11.86 10.65
C GLN A 317 -42.69 12.99 9.61
N LYS A 318 -41.50 13.56 9.39
CA LYS A 318 -41.27 14.58 8.35
C LYS A 318 -41.43 14.00 6.95
N VAL A 319 -40.88 12.80 6.69
CA VAL A 319 -41.02 12.11 5.40
C VAL A 319 -42.47 11.68 5.16
N ALA A 320 -43.14 11.14 6.16
CA ALA A 320 -44.54 10.76 6.11
C ALA A 320 -45.43 11.99 5.89
N GLN A 321 -45.17 13.11 6.56
CA GLN A 321 -45.90 14.37 6.35
C GLN A 321 -45.64 14.97 4.96
N ALA A 322 -44.40 14.93 4.46
CA ALA A 322 -44.06 15.39 3.12
C ALA A 322 -44.73 14.52 2.05
N ALA A 323 -44.71 13.19 2.22
CA ALA A 323 -45.42 12.26 1.37
C ALA A 323 -46.93 12.50 1.43
N VAL A 324 -47.53 12.68 2.61
CA VAL A 324 -48.96 13.02 2.74
C VAL A 324 -49.29 14.31 1.97
N LYS A 325 -48.53 15.39 2.16
CA LYS A 325 -48.72 16.65 1.42
C LYS A 325 -48.56 16.50 -0.09
N ALA A 326 -47.61 15.69 -0.56
CA ALA A 326 -47.42 15.44 -1.99
C ALA A 326 -48.60 14.66 -2.60
N PHE A 327 -49.08 13.64 -1.90
CA PHE A 327 -50.26 12.87 -2.32
C PHE A 327 -51.54 13.69 -2.26
N GLU A 328 -51.69 14.58 -1.28
CA GLU A 328 -52.81 15.54 -1.22
C GLU A 328 -52.79 16.48 -2.42
N LYS A 329 -51.63 17.06 -2.78
CA LYS A 329 -51.47 17.89 -4.00
C LYS A 329 -51.84 17.15 -5.28
N MET A 330 -51.43 15.88 -5.42
CA MET A 330 -51.81 15.06 -6.59
C MET A 330 -53.31 14.78 -6.62
N ALA A 331 -53.94 14.55 -5.46
CA ALA A 331 -55.38 14.33 -5.37
C ALA A 331 -56.21 15.59 -5.71
N THR A 332 -55.70 16.79 -5.45
CA THR A 332 -56.33 18.05 -5.86
C THR A 332 -56.19 18.32 -7.35
N GLN A 333 -55.07 17.93 -7.98
CA GLN A 333 -54.88 18.07 -9.44
C GLN A 333 -55.73 17.11 -10.28
N VAL A 334 -56.12 15.95 -9.73
CA VAL A 334 -57.01 14.98 -10.42
C VAL A 334 -58.49 15.37 -10.33
N LYS A 335 -58.84 16.35 -9.49
CA LYS A 335 -60.22 16.87 -9.32
C LYS A 335 -60.49 18.16 -10.12
N ALA A 336 -59.47 18.75 -10.75
CA ALA A 336 -59.59 19.84 -11.71
C ALA A 336 -59.62 19.27 -13.13
#